data_AF-W9B1J8-F1
#
_entry.id   AF-W9B1J8-F1
#
_cell.length_a   1.000
_cell.length_b   1.000
_cell.length_c   1.000
_cell.angle_alpha   90.00
_cell.angle_beta   90.00
_cell.angle_gamma   90.00
#
_symmetry.space_group_name_H-M   'P 1'
#
loop_
_entity.id
_entity.type
_entity.pdbx_description
1 polymer ?
#
loop_
_entity_poly.entity_id
_entity_poly.type
_entity_poly.pdbx_seq_one_letter_code
_entity_poly.pdbx_strand_id
1 'polypeptide(L)' 'MLSVEDWAEIRRLRRSEQLSISEVAWVMGVARNTVKSALASDRPPKYQRERVGSVADEAEPRIRELLSAYPRPRRCR' A
#
# COMPACT_ATOMS: atom_id res chain seq x y z
N MET A 1 -0.74 -4.83 -3.95
CA MET A 1 -1.36 -3.78 -3.11
C MET A 1 -2.84 -3.83 -3.44
N LEU A 2 -3.70 -4.13 -2.47
CA LEU A 2 -5.15 -4.22 -2.70
C LEU A 2 -5.68 -2.81 -3.01
N SER A 3 -6.43 -2.62 -4.09
CA SER A 3 -7.03 -1.30 -4.38
C SER A 3 -8.16 -0.98 -3.39
N VAL A 4 -8.59 0.28 -3.37
CA VAL A 4 -9.77 0.69 -2.58
C VAL A 4 -11.04 0.04 -3.15
N GLU A 5 -11.12 -0.16 -4.47
CA GLU A 5 -12.23 -0.85 -5.11
C GLU A 5 -12.27 -2.33 -4.72
N ASP A 6 -11.13 -3.04 -4.79
CA ASP A 6 -11.04 -4.46 -4.42
C ASP A 6 -11.48 -4.68 -2.96
N TRP A 7 -11.06 -3.78 -2.05
CA TRP A 7 -11.46 -3.80 -0.65
C TRP A 7 -12.98 -3.63 -0.47
N ALA A 8 -13.57 -2.68 -1.19
CA ALA A 8 -15.01 -2.43 -1.14
C ALA A 8 -15.80 -3.63 -1.68
N GLU A 9 -15.32 -4.23 -2.77
CA GLU A 9 -15.96 -5.37 -3.42
C GLU A 9 -15.94 -6.63 -2.55
N ILE A 10 -14.80 -6.93 -1.91
CA ILE A 10 -14.71 -8.02 -0.92
C ILE A 10 -15.77 -7.84 0.19
N ARG A 11 -15.97 -6.61 0.67
CA ARG A 11 -16.97 -6.33 1.72
C ARG A 11 -18.39 -6.42 1.17
N ARG A 12 -18.64 -6.03 -0.08
CA ARG A 12 -19.95 -6.15 -0.76
C ARG A 12 -20.34 -7.61 -0.91
N LEU A 13 -19.45 -8.44 -1.45
CA LEU A 13 -19.66 -9.88 -1.62
C LEU A 13 -19.96 -10.58 -0.28
N ARG A 14 -19.30 -10.15 0.81
CA ARG A 14 -19.56 -10.72 2.13
C ARG A 14 -20.86 -10.24 2.77
N ARG A 15 -21.23 -8.97 2.65
CA ARG A 15 -22.39 -8.39 3.35
C ARG A 15 -23.69 -8.53 2.57
N SER A 16 -23.65 -8.32 1.26
CA SER A 16 -24.83 -8.40 0.41
C SER A 16 -25.10 -9.82 -0.03
N GLU A 17 -24.08 -10.51 -0.55
CA GLU A 17 -24.23 -11.86 -1.13
C GLU A 17 -23.93 -13.00 -0.14
N GLN A 18 -23.48 -12.67 1.08
CA GLN A 18 -23.23 -13.63 2.18
C GLN A 18 -22.26 -14.78 1.82
N LEU A 19 -21.42 -14.58 0.80
CA LEU A 19 -20.45 -15.57 0.35
C LEU A 19 -19.43 -15.92 1.45
N SER A 20 -18.97 -17.16 1.45
CA SER A 20 -17.89 -17.61 2.34
C SER A 20 -16.56 -16.94 1.98
N ILE A 21 -15.62 -16.90 2.93
CA ILE A 21 -14.28 -16.32 2.69
C ILE A 21 -13.58 -17.06 1.54
N SER A 22 -13.79 -18.38 1.44
CA SER A 22 -13.20 -19.20 0.38
C SER A 22 -13.79 -18.89 -1.00
N GLU A 23 -15.10 -18.67 -1.09
CA GLU A 23 -15.75 -18.30 -2.36
C GLU A 23 -15.32 -16.91 -2.81
N VAL A 24 -15.29 -15.92 -1.90
CA VAL A 24 -14.79 -14.57 -2.23
C VAL A 24 -13.35 -14.62 -2.74
N ALA A 25 -12.50 -15.42 -2.10
CA ALA A 25 -11.11 -15.61 -2.54
C ALA A 25 -11.02 -16.21 -3.95
N TRP A 26 -11.89 -17.18 -4.27
CA TRP A 26 -11.98 -17.78 -5.59
C TRP A 26 -12.49 -16.81 -6.66
N VAL A 27 -13.58 -16.09 -6.38
CA VAL A 27 -14.20 -15.13 -7.31
C VAL A 27 -13.26 -13.96 -7.62
N MET A 28 -12.59 -13.43 -6.61
CA MET A 28 -11.68 -12.28 -6.76
C MET A 28 -10.26 -12.68 -7.16
N GLY A 29 -9.91 -13.98 -7.14
CA GLY A 29 -8.54 -14.45 -7.41
C GLY A 29 -7.50 -13.99 -6.38
N VAL A 30 -7.91 -13.73 -5.14
CA VAL A 30 -7.02 -13.23 -4.07
C VAL A 30 -6.81 -14.27 -2.99
N ALA A 31 -5.71 -14.15 -2.23
CA ALA A 31 -5.48 -15.03 -1.09
C ALA A 31 -6.58 -14.88 -0.03
N ARG A 32 -6.97 -15.98 0.62
CA ARG A 32 -7.95 -15.97 1.74
C ARG A 32 -7.55 -15.02 2.87
N ASN A 33 -6.24 -14.89 3.12
CA ASN A 33 -5.72 -13.96 4.12
C ASN A 33 -5.97 -12.50 3.74
N THR A 34 -5.94 -12.16 2.44
CA THR A 34 -6.30 -10.84 1.94
C THR A 34 -7.77 -10.52 2.20
N VAL A 35 -8.66 -11.50 1.96
CA VAL A 35 -10.09 -11.37 2.28
C VAL A 35 -10.30 -11.13 3.78
N LYS A 36 -9.65 -11.93 4.64
CA LYS A 36 -9.70 -11.75 6.10
C LYS A 36 -9.23 -10.36 6.52
N SER A 37 -8.09 -9.88 6.00
CA SER A 37 -7.56 -8.55 6.31
C SER A 37 -8.48 -7.43 5.82
N ALA A 38 -9.08 -7.56 4.64
CA ALA A 38 -10.02 -6.59 4.10
C ALA A 38 -11.32 -6.49 4.92
N LEU A 39 -11.79 -7.62 5.44
CA LEU A 39 -12.95 -7.66 6.34
C LEU A 39 -12.63 -7.11 7.73
N ALA A 40 -11.44 -7.37 8.26
CA ALA A 40 -10.99 -6.86 9.57
C ALA A 40 -10.74 -5.35 9.57
N SER A 41 -10.36 -4.77 8.44
CA SER A 41 -10.18 -3.32 8.31
C SER A 41 -11.51 -2.62 8.00
N ASP A 42 -11.97 -1.79 8.93
CA ASP A 42 -13.15 -0.93 8.74
C ASP A 42 -12.90 0.25 7.80
N ARG A 43 -11.63 0.57 7.54
CA ARG A 43 -11.22 1.64 6.63
C ARG A 43 -10.58 1.05 5.39
N PRO A 44 -10.66 1.75 4.23
CA PRO A 44 -9.97 1.33 3.04
C PRO A 44 -8.45 1.23 3.30
N PRO A 45 -7.76 0.28 2.65
CA PRO A 45 -6.32 0.13 2.80
C PRO A 45 -5.64 1.44 2.42
N LYS A 46 -5.05 2.11 3.41
CA LYS A 46 -4.14 3.24 3.16
C LYS A 46 -2.74 2.69 3.04
N TYR A 47 -2.04 3.07 1.98
CA TYR A 47 -0.61 2.79 1.89
C TYR A 47 0.11 3.58 3.00
N GLN A 48 0.53 2.86 4.03
CA GLN A 48 1.42 3.37 5.06
C GLN A 48 2.65 2.48 5.04
N ARG A 49 3.73 2.98 4.45
CA ARG A 49 5.05 2.44 4.73
C ARG A 49 5.49 3.07 6.04
N GLU A 50 5.68 2.26 7.07
CA GLU A 50 6.48 2.70 8.20
C GLU A 50 7.84 3.17 7.66
N ARG A 51 8.34 4.27 8.21
CA ARG A 51 9.67 4.77 7.86
C ARG A 51 10.69 3.77 8.39
N VAL A 52 11.06 2.82 7.54
CA VAL A 52 12.25 2.02 7.74
C VAL A 52 13.43 2.90 7.35
N GLY A 53 14.48 2.89 8.17
CA GLY A 53 15.70 3.65 7.89
C GLY A 53 16.22 3.36 6.48
N SER A 54 16.68 4.41 5.80
CA SER A 54 17.31 4.35 4.50
C SER A 54 18.82 4.44 4.65
N VAL A 55 19.58 3.80 3.76
CA VAL A 55 21.03 4.06 3.62
C VAL A 55 21.30 5.55 3.36
N ALA A 56 20.33 6.26 2.78
CA ALA A 56 20.42 7.69 2.55
C ALA A 56 20.31 8.54 3.83
N ASP A 57 19.82 7.99 4.95
CA ASP A 57 19.60 8.76 6.18
C ASP A 57 20.94 9.24 6.78
N GLU A 58 21.98 8.41 6.73
CA GLU A 58 23.35 8.79 7.15
C GLU A 58 23.93 9.88 6.24
N ALA A 59 23.61 9.83 4.95
CA ALA A 59 24.07 10.80 3.95
C ALA A 59 23.17 12.06 3.86
N GLU A 60 22.03 12.11 4.54
CA GLU A 60 21.03 13.17 4.39
C GLU A 60 21.59 14.58 4.63
N PRO A 61 22.42 14.83 5.67
CA PRO A 61 22.99 16.15 5.89
C PRO A 61 23.86 16.60 4.70
N ARG A 62 24.69 15.70 4.18
CA ARG A 62 25.59 15.99 3.07
C ARG A 62 24.83 16.20 1.76
N ILE A 63 23.78 15.43 1.52
CA ILE A 63 22.89 15.62 0.38
C ILE A 63 22.25 17.01 0.45
N ARG A 64 21.78 17.45 1.63
CA ARG A 64 21.17 18.77 1.82
C ARG A 64 22.16 19.91 1.54
N GLU A 65 23.41 19.79 2.00
CA GLU A 65 24.48 20.75 1.66
C GLU A 65 24.74 20.84 0.15
N LEU A 66 24.84 19.69 -0.52
CA LEU A 66 25.07 19.63 -1.96
C LEU A 66 23.91 20.25 -2.75
N LEU A 67 22.66 19.99 -2.35
CA LEU A 67 21.49 20.59 -2.97
C LEU A 67 21.46 22.12 -2.77
N SER A 68 21.91 22.61 -1.62
CA SER A 68 22.02 24.05 -1.36
C SER A 68 23.12 24.70 -2.19
N ALA A 69 24.28 24.05 -2.32
CA ALA A 69 25.42 24.55 -3.09
C ALA A 69 25.16 24.51 -4.61
N TYR A 70 24.37 23.53 -5.07
CA TYR A 70 24.08 23.30 -6.48
C TYR A 70 22.56 23.23 -6.73
N PRO A 71 21.84 24.37 -6.69
CA PRO A 71 20.38 24.42 -6.77
C PRO A 71 19.79 24.00 -8.13
N ARG A 72 20.64 23.81 -9.15
CA ARG A 72 20.26 23.23 -10.44
C ARG A 72 21.00 21.90 -10.62
N PRO A 73 20.47 20.80 -10.10
CA PRO A 73 21.08 19.48 -10.31
C PRO A 73 21.16 19.21 -11.82
N ARG A 74 22.30 18.68 -12.26
CA ARG A 74 22.49 18.28 -13.66
C ARG A 74 21.42 17.25 -14.00
N ARG A 75 20.69 17.47 -15.10
CA ARG A 75 19.74 16.46 -15.59
C ARG A 75 20.51 15.20 -15.88
N CYS A 76 20.06 14.07 -15.31
CA CYS A 76 20.49 12.77 -15.78
C CYS A 76 20.07 12.65 -17.25
N ARG A 77 21.03 12.36 -18.13
CA ARG A 77 20.77 12.06 -19.54
C ARG A 77 20.45 10.58 -19.69
#